data_AF-A0A9D6DU75-F1
#
_entry.id   AF-A0A9D6DU75-F1
#
_cell.length_a   1.000
_cell.length_b   1.000
_cell.length_c   1.000
_cell.angle_alpha   90.00
_cell.angle_beta   90.00
_cell.angle_gamma   90.00
#
_symmetry.space_group_name_H-M   'P 1'
#
loop_
_entity.id
_entity.type
_entity.pdbx_description
1 polymer ?
#
loop_
_entity_poly.entity_id
_entity_poly.type
_entity_poly.pdbx_seq_one_letter_code
_entity_poly.pdbx_strand_id
1 'polypeptide(L)'
;MKISSLLCRQCGGSLDFGRGSHVAKCKSCRTNHLVTGTDEILRFFIPPSLSGPEAWESASLRVFGDRSVDPRVKSGAEMREAQLLYIPFLEYRITRLGRFKRMIEGGEKLGEKSWAYAKQDTRIIMGELTYRKLACNIEELGLPEIEFDQGEAVLKPLNVAVMQKEGMILEPEEPLESHVEILNRDALMGQELELVEPKTKLFYYPIWVLRYTYGGDLFTISVDGVTGRILCGRAPCKESGKILLMLGTICPIGLISGAMIRSLFVHTEAAAAALVFLGYLAAFTGPLAFLLLAGGIGFVSHAWNRFRFSGEVLFRGDEREIRSINKPARTFFEKAFECILKVAGGMVENALKSRKRGPGY
;
A
#
# COMPACT_ATOMS: atom_id res chain seq x y z
N MET A 1 28.70 -28.17 -16.83
CA MET A 1 28.33 -29.24 -15.88
C MET A 1 27.36 -30.17 -16.61
N LYS A 2 27.71 -31.47 -16.73
CA LYS A 2 26.93 -32.46 -17.50
C LYS A 2 25.53 -32.59 -16.88
N ILE A 3 24.49 -32.36 -17.68
CA ILE A 3 23.13 -32.76 -17.33
C ILE A 3 23.10 -34.28 -17.44
N SER A 4 23.29 -34.97 -16.31
CA SER A 4 22.98 -36.38 -16.21
C SER A 4 21.46 -36.52 -16.30
N SER A 5 20.98 -36.95 -17.47
CA SER A 5 19.60 -37.43 -17.61
C SER A 5 19.31 -38.39 -16.47
N LEU A 6 18.26 -38.13 -15.68
CA LEU A 6 17.81 -39.06 -14.65
C LEU A 6 17.22 -40.28 -15.36
N LEU A 7 18.03 -41.34 -15.44
CA LEU A 7 17.66 -42.60 -16.08
C LEU A 7 16.97 -43.52 -15.07
N CYS A 8 15.93 -44.21 -15.53
CA CYS A 8 15.27 -45.27 -14.78
C CYS A 8 16.27 -46.38 -14.42
N ARG A 9 16.43 -46.69 -13.13
CA ARG A 9 17.30 -47.81 -12.68
C ARG A 9 16.84 -49.19 -13.18
N GLN A 10 15.59 -49.32 -13.61
CA GLN A 10 15.01 -50.58 -14.03
C GLN A 10 15.12 -50.84 -15.54
N CYS A 11 15.05 -49.81 -16.38
CA CYS A 11 15.06 -49.98 -17.84
C CYS A 11 15.93 -48.98 -18.60
N GLY A 12 16.57 -48.03 -17.92
CA GLY A 12 17.36 -46.97 -18.56
C GLY A 12 16.53 -45.90 -19.29
N GLY A 13 15.19 -45.97 -19.26
CA GLY A 13 14.32 -44.98 -19.89
C GLY A 13 14.32 -43.62 -19.17
N SER A 14 13.90 -42.56 -19.87
CA SER A 14 13.78 -41.21 -19.31
C SER A 14 12.68 -41.16 -18.23
N LEU A 15 12.98 -40.51 -17.10
CA LEU A 15 12.01 -40.23 -16.04
C LEU A 15 11.27 -38.92 -16.33
N ASP A 16 9.94 -38.95 -16.16
CA ASP A 16 9.08 -37.77 -16.22
C ASP A 16 8.76 -37.29 -14.80
N PHE A 17 9.03 -36.01 -14.53
CA PHE A 17 8.76 -35.39 -13.24
C PHE A 17 7.50 -34.53 -13.37
N GLY A 18 6.45 -34.90 -12.64
CA GLY A 18 5.36 -33.98 -12.39
C GLY A 18 5.88 -32.78 -11.60
N ARG A 19 5.48 -31.56 -11.97
CA ARG A 19 5.88 -30.34 -11.22
C ARG A 19 5.47 -30.52 -9.75
N GLY A 20 6.46 -30.57 -8.85
CA GLY A 20 6.22 -30.72 -7.41
C GLY A 20 5.89 -32.14 -6.93
N SER A 21 6.10 -33.20 -7.73
CA SER A 21 5.94 -34.58 -7.24
C SER A 21 7.28 -35.23 -6.90
N HIS A 22 7.37 -35.84 -5.72
CA HIS A 22 8.49 -36.72 -5.34
C HIS A 22 8.48 -38.07 -6.06
N VAL A 23 7.46 -38.31 -6.90
CA VAL A 23 7.33 -39.51 -7.71
C VAL A 23 7.64 -39.17 -9.16
N ALA A 24 8.68 -39.81 -9.70
CA ALA A 24 9.02 -39.75 -11.11
C ALA A 24 8.49 -41.00 -11.82
N LYS A 25 7.80 -40.83 -12.94
CA LYS A 25 7.26 -41.95 -13.72
C LYS A 25 8.13 -42.21 -14.93
N CYS A 26 8.62 -43.44 -15.08
CA CYS A 26 9.36 -43.80 -16.30
C CYS A 26 8.41 -43.85 -17.51
N LYS A 27 8.76 -43.16 -18.60
CA LYS A 27 7.97 -43.21 -19.84
C LYS A 27 8.03 -44.58 -20.53
N SER A 28 9.09 -45.35 -20.29
CA SER A 28 9.34 -46.64 -20.95
C SER A 28 8.69 -47.81 -20.21
N CYS A 29 9.08 -48.07 -18.94
CA CYS A 29 8.59 -49.24 -18.19
C CYS A 29 7.41 -48.93 -17.26
N ARG A 30 6.98 -47.66 -17.17
CA ARG A 30 5.93 -47.17 -16.26
C ARG A 30 6.18 -47.39 -14.76
N THR A 31 7.38 -47.85 -14.37
CA THR A 31 7.79 -47.94 -12.97
C THR A 31 7.80 -46.56 -12.34
N ASN A 32 7.21 -46.47 -11.15
CA ASN A 32 7.27 -45.29 -10.31
C ASN A 32 8.56 -45.33 -9.51
N HIS A 33 9.34 -44.25 -9.59
CA HIS A 33 10.52 -44.05 -8.79
C HIS A 33 10.22 -42.99 -7.74
N LEU A 34 10.35 -43.36 -6.47
CA LEU A 34 10.31 -42.39 -5.39
C LEU A 34 11.68 -41.72 -5.31
N VAL A 35 11.72 -40.42 -5.51
CA VAL A 35 12.93 -39.62 -5.31
C VAL A 35 13.02 -39.30 -3.83
N THR A 36 13.67 -40.21 -3.10
CA THR A 36 14.08 -39.99 -1.71
C THR A 36 15.47 -39.37 -1.74
N GLY A 37 15.54 -38.07 -1.57
CA GLY A 37 16.78 -37.32 -1.69
C GLY A 37 16.45 -35.86 -1.54
N THR A 38 16.59 -35.39 -0.30
CA THR A 38 16.30 -34.05 0.22
C THR A 38 14.82 -33.70 0.31
N ASP A 39 14.35 -33.39 1.51
CA ASP A 39 13.17 -32.56 1.81
C ASP A 39 13.33 -31.12 1.26
N GLU A 40 14.18 -30.92 0.24
CA GLU A 40 14.45 -29.63 -0.35
C GLU A 40 13.31 -29.25 -1.27
N ILE A 41 12.64 -28.17 -0.90
CA ILE A 41 11.62 -27.51 -1.69
C ILE A 41 12.20 -27.15 -3.06
N LEU A 42 11.49 -27.53 -4.12
CA LEU A 42 11.91 -27.24 -5.48
C LEU A 42 12.03 -25.72 -5.68
N ARG A 43 13.20 -25.29 -6.15
CA ARG A 43 13.53 -23.89 -6.37
C ARG A 43 13.53 -23.56 -7.85
N PHE A 44 12.82 -22.51 -8.22
CA PHE A 44 12.73 -21.99 -9.58
C PHE A 44 13.09 -20.52 -9.62
N PHE A 45 13.37 -19.98 -10.80
CA PHE A 45 13.38 -18.55 -11.01
C PHE A 45 12.65 -18.21 -12.30
N ILE A 46 12.19 -16.98 -12.38
CA ILE A 46 11.58 -16.42 -13.58
C ILE A 46 12.62 -15.46 -14.19
N PRO A 47 13.03 -15.67 -15.45
CA PRO A 47 13.94 -14.74 -16.11
C PRO A 47 13.22 -13.41 -16.36
N PRO A 48 13.90 -12.26 -16.19
CA PRO A 48 13.32 -10.98 -16.59
C PRO A 48 13.06 -10.97 -18.10
N SER A 49 11.91 -10.44 -18.49
CA SER A 49 11.58 -10.17 -19.90
C SER A 49 12.05 -8.79 -20.33
N LEU A 50 12.24 -7.87 -19.37
CA LEU A 50 12.62 -6.48 -19.61
C LEU A 50 14.02 -6.19 -19.09
N SER A 51 14.75 -5.38 -19.84
CA SER A 51 16.00 -4.75 -19.42
C SER A 51 15.74 -3.52 -18.54
N GLY A 52 16.75 -3.07 -17.80
CA GLY A 52 16.66 -1.87 -16.97
C GLY A 52 16.18 -0.62 -17.72
N PRO A 53 16.70 -0.29 -18.91
CA PRO A 53 16.22 0.82 -19.72
C PRO A 53 14.75 0.68 -20.17
N GLU A 54 14.30 -0.51 -20.54
CA GLU A 54 12.91 -0.77 -20.94
C GLU A 54 11.96 -0.63 -19.73
N ALA A 55 12.37 -1.11 -18.56
CA ALA A 55 11.64 -0.94 -17.32
C ALA A 55 11.54 0.55 -16.91
N TRP A 56 12.60 1.34 -17.17
CA TRP A 56 12.56 2.79 -16.97
C TRP A 56 11.60 3.49 -17.93
N GLU A 57 11.61 3.12 -19.21
CA GLU A 57 10.68 3.67 -20.20
C GLU A 57 9.23 3.38 -19.79
N SER A 58 8.89 2.14 -19.45
CA SER A 58 7.53 1.77 -19.02
C SER A 58 7.10 2.51 -17.75
N ALA A 59 7.98 2.62 -16.76
CA ALA A 59 7.75 3.38 -15.54
C ALA A 59 7.53 4.87 -15.81
N SER A 60 8.40 5.49 -16.61
CA SER A 60 8.37 6.91 -16.91
C SER A 60 7.08 7.32 -17.62
N LEU A 61 6.61 6.51 -18.57
CA LEU A 61 5.38 6.77 -19.32
C LEU A 61 4.15 6.76 -18.40
N ARG A 62 4.07 5.81 -17.48
CA ARG A 62 2.90 5.63 -16.61
C ARG A 62 2.94 6.49 -15.34
N VAL A 63 4.07 6.57 -14.63
CA VAL A 63 4.21 7.43 -13.43
C VAL A 63 4.18 8.90 -13.81
N PHE A 64 5.06 9.33 -14.73
CA PHE A 64 5.19 10.76 -15.04
C PHE A 64 4.04 11.26 -15.90
N GLY A 65 3.29 10.35 -16.54
CA GLY A 65 2.05 10.65 -17.24
C GLY A 65 0.87 10.99 -16.33
N ASP A 66 0.94 10.68 -15.04
CA ASP A 66 -0.16 10.91 -14.10
C ASP A 66 -0.38 12.41 -13.82
N ARG A 67 -1.64 12.83 -13.75
CA ARG A 67 -2.03 14.23 -13.51
C ARG A 67 -1.61 14.76 -12.13
N SER A 68 -1.43 13.85 -11.17
CA SER A 68 -1.09 14.16 -9.78
C SER A 68 0.41 14.44 -9.60
N VAL A 69 1.23 13.99 -10.54
CA VAL A 69 2.69 14.17 -10.55
C VAL A 69 3.04 15.52 -11.15
N ASP A 70 4.13 16.13 -10.70
CA ASP A 70 4.65 17.36 -11.31
C ASP A 70 5.02 17.10 -12.79
N PRO A 71 4.39 17.80 -13.77
CA PRO A 71 4.67 17.60 -15.19
C PRO A 71 6.13 17.80 -15.58
N ARG A 72 6.88 18.60 -14.81
CA ARG A 72 8.30 18.89 -15.05
C ARG A 72 9.21 17.69 -14.78
N VAL A 73 8.72 16.67 -14.09
CA VAL A 73 9.46 15.42 -13.86
C VAL A 73 9.80 14.75 -15.18
N LYS A 74 8.93 14.81 -16.19
CA LYS A 74 9.19 14.20 -17.50
C LYS A 74 10.47 14.67 -18.16
N SER A 75 10.83 15.95 -17.99
CA SER A 75 12.03 16.54 -18.60
C SER A 75 13.20 16.71 -17.64
N GLY A 76 12.95 16.64 -16.32
CA GLY A 76 13.97 16.88 -15.29
C GLY A 76 14.35 15.65 -14.46
N ALA A 77 13.73 14.49 -14.66
CA ALA A 77 14.09 13.27 -13.97
C ALA A 77 15.35 12.64 -14.56
N GLU A 78 16.35 12.40 -13.72
CA GLU A 78 17.58 11.71 -14.10
C GLU A 78 17.62 10.33 -13.42
N MET A 79 17.60 9.26 -14.21
CA MET A 79 17.80 7.91 -13.70
C MET A 79 19.23 7.78 -13.14
N ARG A 80 19.35 7.39 -11.88
CA ARG A 80 20.62 7.17 -11.20
C ARG A 80 21.03 5.71 -11.21
N GLU A 81 20.05 4.83 -10.98
CA GLU A 81 20.30 3.41 -10.80
C GLU A 81 19.10 2.61 -11.29
N ALA A 82 19.38 1.49 -11.95
CA ALA A 82 18.41 0.46 -12.29
C ALA A 82 18.95 -0.88 -11.78
N GLN A 83 18.41 -1.36 -10.68
CA GLN A 83 18.85 -2.59 -10.02
C GLN A 83 17.79 -3.67 -10.18
N LEU A 84 18.21 -4.86 -10.63
CA LEU A 84 17.33 -6.03 -10.67
C LEU A 84 17.40 -6.77 -9.33
N LEU A 85 16.25 -7.05 -8.72
CA LEU A 85 16.10 -7.85 -7.52
C LEU A 85 15.32 -9.13 -7.84
N TYR A 86 15.81 -10.26 -7.36
CA TYR A 86 15.10 -11.54 -7.36
C TYR A 86 14.48 -11.77 -6.00
N ILE A 87 13.16 -11.59 -5.93
CA ILE A 87 12.39 -11.69 -4.68
C ILE A 87 11.82 -13.10 -4.52
N PRO A 88 12.05 -13.78 -3.38
CA PRO A 88 11.55 -15.13 -3.13
C PRO A 88 10.06 -15.13 -2.78
N PHE A 89 9.31 -15.97 -3.49
CA PHE A 89 7.90 -16.27 -3.23
C PHE A 89 7.71 -17.78 -3.01
N LEU A 90 6.88 -18.11 -2.03
CA LEU A 90 6.43 -19.46 -1.74
C LEU A 90 5.07 -19.68 -2.39
N GLU A 91 4.94 -20.75 -3.17
CA GLU A 91 3.65 -21.23 -3.64
C GLU A 91 3.36 -22.60 -3.02
N TYR A 92 2.20 -22.68 -2.38
CA TYR A 92 1.63 -23.89 -1.83
C TYR A 92 0.48 -24.32 -2.73
N ARG A 93 0.57 -25.54 -3.27
CA ARG A 93 -0.55 -26.19 -3.95
C ARG A 93 -1.08 -27.28 -3.06
N ILE A 94 -2.35 -27.16 -2.71
CA ILE A 94 -3.00 -28.10 -1.80
C ILE A 94 -4.24 -28.63 -2.48
N THR A 95 -4.40 -29.95 -2.46
CA THR A 95 -5.66 -30.56 -2.87
C THR A 95 -6.57 -30.57 -1.66
N ARG A 96 -7.65 -29.78 -1.69
CA ARG A 96 -8.70 -29.86 -0.67
C ARG A 96 -9.67 -30.98 -1.05
N LEU A 97 -9.92 -31.87 -0.09
CA LEU A 97 -10.96 -32.88 -0.14
C LEU A 97 -11.89 -32.64 1.04
N GLY A 98 -13.16 -32.41 0.77
CA GLY A 98 -14.07 -32.33 1.91
C GLY A 98 -15.52 -32.19 1.56
N ARG A 99 -16.32 -32.10 2.62
CA ARG A 99 -17.78 -32.07 2.54
C ARG A 99 -18.26 -30.67 2.86
N PHE A 100 -18.82 -30.02 1.85
CA PHE A 100 -19.50 -28.74 2.03
C PHE A 100 -20.99 -28.97 2.23
N LYS A 101 -21.51 -28.53 3.39
CA LYS A 101 -22.94 -28.55 3.70
C LYS A 101 -23.57 -27.27 3.19
N ARG A 102 -24.39 -27.34 2.14
CA ARG A 102 -25.19 -26.21 1.65
C ARG A 102 -26.64 -26.39 2.08
N MET A 103 -27.19 -25.35 2.73
CA MET A 103 -28.63 -25.26 2.96
C MET A 103 -29.29 -24.78 1.66
N ILE A 104 -30.24 -25.56 1.15
CA ILE A 104 -31.08 -25.17 0.02
C ILE A 104 -32.48 -24.97 0.58
N GLU A 105 -32.96 -23.73 0.51
CA GLU A 105 -34.34 -23.40 0.81
C GLU A 105 -35.15 -23.49 -0.49
N GLY A 106 -36.19 -24.34 -0.47
CA GLY A 106 -37.09 -24.56 -1.60
C GLY A 106 -38.54 -24.40 -1.14
N GLY A 107 -39.39 -23.94 -2.05
CA GLY A 107 -40.82 -23.86 -1.83
C GLY A 107 -41.56 -24.54 -2.95
N GLU A 108 -42.42 -25.50 -2.63
CA GLU A 108 -43.33 -26.11 -3.59
C GLU A 108 -44.75 -25.61 -3.31
N LYS A 109 -45.48 -25.27 -4.38
CA LYS A 109 -46.90 -24.89 -4.32
C LYS A 109 -47.73 -26.00 -4.97
N LEU A 110 -48.63 -26.58 -4.20
CA LEU A 110 -49.63 -27.53 -4.69
C LEU A 110 -51.01 -26.95 -4.40
N GLY A 111 -51.60 -26.28 -5.41
CA GLY A 111 -52.84 -25.52 -5.23
C GLY A 111 -52.66 -24.27 -4.36
N GLU A 112 -53.57 -24.03 -3.40
CA GLU A 112 -53.53 -22.88 -2.49
C GLU A 112 -52.56 -23.04 -1.30
N LYS A 113 -51.98 -24.23 -1.10
CA LYS A 113 -51.05 -24.48 0.01
C LYS A 113 -49.60 -24.36 -0.48
N SER A 114 -48.83 -23.52 0.21
CA SER A 114 -47.38 -23.41 0.05
C SER A 114 -46.66 -23.94 1.28
N TRP A 115 -45.70 -24.83 1.09
CA TRP A 115 -44.75 -25.21 2.14
C TRP A 115 -43.33 -24.84 1.73
N ALA A 116 -42.56 -24.33 2.69
CA ALA A 116 -41.13 -24.13 2.56
C ALA A 116 -40.42 -25.32 3.22
N TYR A 117 -39.38 -25.83 2.59
CA TYR A 117 -38.50 -26.82 3.17
C TYR A 117 -37.04 -26.35 3.07
N ALA A 118 -36.25 -26.75 4.06
CA ALA A 118 -34.81 -26.58 4.05
C ALA A 118 -34.17 -27.97 3.89
N LYS A 119 -33.51 -28.22 2.76
CA LYS A 119 -32.78 -29.47 2.52
C LYS A 119 -31.29 -29.24 2.70
N GLN A 120 -30.65 -30.07 3.50
CA GLN A 120 -29.19 -30.13 3.60
C GLN A 120 -28.64 -30.96 2.44
N ASP A 121 -27.91 -30.32 1.53
CA ASP A 121 -27.16 -30.98 0.46
C ASP A 121 -25.68 -31.04 0.86
N THR A 122 -25.10 -32.24 0.88
CA THR A 122 -23.68 -32.44 1.19
C THR A 122 -22.95 -32.72 -0.11
N ARG A 123 -22.13 -31.77 -0.56
CA ARG A 123 -21.32 -31.94 -1.77
C ARG A 123 -19.87 -32.23 -1.41
N ILE A 124 -19.29 -33.19 -2.12
CA ILE A 124 -17.85 -33.43 -2.10
C ILE A 124 -17.21 -32.35 -2.97
N ILE A 125 -16.36 -31.53 -2.36
CA ILE A 125 -15.52 -30.58 -3.08
C ILE A 125 -14.14 -31.20 -3.17
N MET A 126 -13.72 -31.48 -4.39
CA MET A 126 -12.33 -31.72 -4.75
C MET A 126 -11.87 -30.51 -5.55
N GLY A 127 -10.86 -29.82 -5.07
CA GLY A 127 -10.29 -28.69 -5.78
C GLY A 127 -8.85 -28.46 -5.38
N GLU A 128 -8.08 -27.90 -6.30
CA GLU A 128 -6.74 -27.43 -5.98
C GLU A 128 -6.84 -25.98 -5.49
N LEU A 129 -6.24 -25.70 -4.33
CA LEU A 129 -6.01 -24.36 -3.83
C LEU A 129 -4.54 -24.03 -4.06
N THR A 130 -4.28 -22.92 -4.73
CA THR A 130 -2.92 -22.37 -4.86
C THR A 130 -2.83 -21.13 -4.00
N TYR A 131 -2.03 -21.18 -2.94
CA TYR A 131 -1.73 -20.05 -2.07
C TYR A 131 -0.31 -19.56 -2.35
N ARG A 132 -0.12 -18.25 -2.44
CA ARG A 132 1.21 -17.64 -2.67
C ARG A 132 1.48 -16.62 -1.59
N LYS A 133 2.71 -16.65 -1.07
CA LYS A 133 3.17 -15.70 -0.06
C LYS A 133 4.58 -15.24 -0.39
N LEU A 134 4.86 -13.99 -0.10
CA LEU A 134 6.22 -13.47 -0.06
C LEU A 134 7.01 -14.15 1.06
N ALA A 135 8.26 -14.53 0.79
CA ALA A 135 9.10 -15.28 1.72
C ALA A 135 10.19 -14.44 2.41
N CYS A 136 10.23 -13.13 2.16
CA CYS A 136 11.20 -12.19 2.75
C CYS A 136 10.50 -10.89 3.15
N ASN A 137 11.11 -10.13 4.05
CA ASN A 137 10.63 -8.80 4.38
C ASN A 137 11.08 -7.78 3.33
N ILE A 138 10.13 -7.29 2.53
CA ILE A 138 10.39 -6.26 1.52
C ILE A 138 10.14 -4.84 2.02
N GLU A 139 9.58 -4.68 3.22
CA GLU A 139 9.34 -3.35 3.80
C GLU A 139 10.66 -2.64 4.09
N GLU A 140 11.69 -3.37 4.47
CA GLU A 140 13.06 -2.84 4.64
C GLU A 140 13.64 -2.27 3.34
N LEU A 141 13.19 -2.80 2.20
CA LEU A 141 13.57 -2.32 0.87
C LEU A 141 12.69 -1.14 0.40
N GLY A 142 11.73 -0.72 1.23
CA GLY A 142 10.76 0.33 0.91
C GLY A 142 9.76 -0.08 -0.17
N LEU A 143 9.58 -1.38 -0.39
CA LEU A 143 8.59 -1.92 -1.32
C LEU A 143 7.29 -2.21 -0.53
N PRO A 144 6.12 -1.72 -0.96
CA PRO A 144 4.85 -2.14 -0.38
C PRO A 144 4.58 -3.60 -0.69
N GLU A 145 3.62 -4.20 0.03
CA GLU A 145 3.13 -5.54 -0.24
C GLU A 145 2.80 -5.71 -1.73
N ILE A 146 3.47 -6.68 -2.35
CA ILE A 146 3.38 -6.94 -3.78
C ILE A 146 2.32 -8.03 -3.98
N GLU A 147 1.16 -7.64 -4.50
CA GLU A 147 0.19 -8.60 -5.01
C GLU A 147 0.75 -9.21 -6.29
N PHE A 148 1.09 -10.50 -6.21
CA PHE A 148 1.77 -11.21 -7.26
C PHE A 148 0.80 -12.10 -8.06
N ASP A 149 0.65 -11.78 -9.35
CA ASP A 149 0.08 -12.71 -10.32
C ASP A 149 1.19 -13.21 -11.24
N GLN A 150 1.51 -14.51 -11.13
CA GLN A 150 2.49 -15.17 -12.00
C GLN A 150 2.09 -15.10 -13.48
N GLY A 151 0.80 -14.96 -13.78
CA GLY A 151 0.28 -15.12 -15.13
C GLY A 151 0.84 -16.40 -15.78
N GLU A 152 1.20 -16.31 -17.07
CA GLU A 152 1.82 -17.40 -17.83
C GLU A 152 3.37 -17.38 -17.76
N ALA A 153 3.98 -16.82 -16.71
CA ALA A 153 5.44 -16.71 -16.62
C ALA A 153 6.13 -18.09 -16.60
N VAL A 154 7.14 -18.23 -17.46
CA VAL A 154 7.90 -19.47 -17.65
C VAL A 154 8.87 -19.70 -16.49
N LEU A 155 8.62 -20.75 -15.71
CA LEU A 155 9.52 -21.17 -14.63
C LEU A 155 10.75 -21.89 -15.20
N LYS A 156 11.95 -21.47 -14.78
CA LYS A 156 13.21 -22.16 -15.04
C LYS A 156 13.78 -22.74 -13.73
N PRO A 157 14.50 -23.87 -13.76
CA PRO A 157 15.20 -24.38 -12.59
C PRO A 157 16.17 -23.34 -12.02
N LEU A 158 16.29 -23.26 -10.69
CA LEU A 158 17.17 -22.28 -10.04
C LEU A 158 18.59 -22.31 -10.62
N ASN A 159 19.08 -21.14 -11.04
CA ASN A 159 20.45 -20.97 -11.50
C ASN A 159 21.04 -19.72 -10.85
N VAL A 160 21.65 -19.91 -9.68
CA VAL A 160 22.21 -18.82 -8.87
C VAL A 160 23.27 -18.03 -9.64
N ALA A 161 24.12 -18.69 -10.44
CA ALA A 161 25.18 -18.01 -11.19
C ALA A 161 24.63 -17.04 -12.25
N VAL A 162 23.53 -17.41 -12.92
CA VAL A 162 22.87 -16.51 -13.88
C VAL A 162 22.19 -15.36 -13.15
N MET A 163 21.44 -15.68 -12.10
CA MET A 163 20.70 -14.67 -11.33
C MET A 163 21.64 -13.65 -10.65
N GLN A 164 22.76 -14.09 -10.06
CA GLN A 164 23.75 -13.20 -9.44
C GLN A 164 24.46 -12.30 -10.46
N LYS A 165 24.56 -12.74 -11.71
CA LYS A 165 25.11 -11.92 -12.79
C LYS A 165 24.12 -10.85 -13.27
N GLU A 166 22.83 -11.16 -13.23
CA GLU A 166 21.75 -10.29 -13.70
C GLU A 166 21.29 -9.30 -12.62
N GLY A 167 21.29 -9.71 -11.36
CA GLY A 167 20.77 -8.90 -10.25
C GLY A 167 21.10 -9.44 -8.87
N MET A 168 20.57 -8.78 -7.85
CA MET A 168 20.68 -9.19 -6.46
C MET A 168 19.61 -10.23 -6.13
N ILE A 169 19.99 -11.26 -5.37
CA ILE A 169 19.07 -12.32 -4.92
C ILE A 169 18.78 -12.08 -3.45
N LEU A 170 17.50 -12.00 -3.08
CA LEU A 170 17.08 -11.91 -1.68
C LEU A 170 16.92 -13.30 -1.09
N GLU A 171 17.35 -13.50 0.16
CA GLU A 171 17.17 -14.75 0.86
C GLU A 171 15.80 -14.80 1.56
N PRO A 172 15.14 -15.96 1.59
CA PRO A 172 13.92 -16.12 2.36
C PRO A 172 14.23 -16.07 3.87
N GLU A 173 13.48 -15.27 4.62
CA GLU A 173 13.64 -15.10 6.08
C GLU A 173 12.91 -16.18 6.87
N GLU A 174 11.75 -16.62 6.38
CA GLU A 174 10.92 -17.59 7.09
C GLU A 174 11.36 -19.03 6.76
N PRO A 175 11.46 -19.93 7.77
CA PRO A 175 11.69 -21.34 7.54
C PRO A 175 10.56 -21.90 6.68
N LEU A 176 10.90 -22.54 5.57
CA LEU A 176 9.89 -22.96 4.59
C LEU A 176 8.90 -24.02 5.14
N GLU A 177 9.22 -24.64 6.27
CA GLU A 177 8.48 -25.72 6.93
C GLU A 177 7.32 -25.22 7.81
N SER A 178 7.38 -23.99 8.35
CA SER A 178 6.42 -23.51 9.37
C SER A 178 5.00 -23.23 8.84
N HIS A 179 4.79 -23.19 7.53
CA HIS A 179 3.56 -22.65 6.95
C HIS A 179 2.54 -23.70 6.54
N VAL A 180 2.94 -24.96 6.43
CA VAL A 180 1.99 -26.07 6.22
C VAL A 180 1.01 -26.15 7.40
N GLU A 181 1.48 -25.86 8.61
CA GLU A 181 0.64 -25.82 9.82
C GLU A 181 -0.37 -24.65 9.83
N ILE A 182 0.00 -23.50 9.25
CA ILE A 182 -0.87 -22.32 9.18
C ILE A 182 -2.01 -22.53 8.18
N LEU A 183 -1.70 -23.11 7.01
CA LEU A 183 -2.70 -23.48 6.00
C LEU A 183 -3.71 -24.52 6.52
N ASN A 184 -3.26 -25.45 7.37
CA ASN A 184 -4.15 -26.38 8.06
C ASN A 184 -5.13 -25.65 9.00
N ARG A 185 -4.73 -24.53 9.62
CA ARG A 185 -5.55 -23.83 10.62
C ARG A 185 -6.64 -22.95 10.00
N ASP A 186 -6.35 -22.23 8.92
CA ASP A 186 -7.30 -21.30 8.29
C ASP A 186 -8.35 -21.99 7.42
N ALA A 187 -8.03 -23.16 6.83
CA ALA A 187 -8.99 -23.92 6.02
C ALA A 187 -10.06 -24.66 6.86
N LEU A 188 -9.84 -24.86 8.16
CA LEU A 188 -10.70 -25.64 9.06
C LEU A 188 -11.80 -24.81 9.77
N MET A 189 -11.97 -23.54 9.42
CA MET A 189 -13.05 -22.70 9.96
C MET A 189 -14.42 -23.14 9.43
N GLY A 190 -14.96 -24.22 10.00
CA GLY A 190 -16.37 -24.63 9.88
C GLY A 190 -16.70 -25.71 8.83
N GLN A 191 -15.71 -26.32 8.17
CA GLN A 191 -15.92 -27.36 7.16
C GLN A 191 -15.03 -28.58 7.44
N GLU A 192 -15.55 -29.79 7.19
CA GLU A 192 -14.76 -31.03 7.14
C GLU A 192 -13.94 -31.02 5.84
N LEU A 193 -12.87 -30.20 5.81
CA LEU A 193 -11.89 -30.14 4.72
C LEU A 193 -10.60 -30.83 5.18
N GLU A 194 -10.27 -31.93 4.53
CA GLU A 194 -8.98 -32.60 4.64
C GLU A 194 -8.05 -32.08 3.55
N LEU A 195 -6.84 -31.68 3.93
CA LEU A 195 -5.82 -31.18 3.01
C LEU A 195 -4.89 -32.34 2.64
N VAL A 196 -4.81 -32.65 1.36
CA VAL A 196 -4.05 -33.79 0.84
C VAL A 196 -2.87 -33.29 0.00
N GLU A 197 -1.69 -33.84 0.31
CA GLU A 197 -0.43 -33.62 -0.42
C GLU A 197 -0.08 -32.14 -0.68
N PRO A 198 0.29 -31.36 0.36
CA PRO A 198 0.77 -30.00 0.14
C PRO A 198 2.07 -30.05 -0.66
N LYS A 199 2.04 -29.51 -1.89
CA LYS A 199 3.21 -29.32 -2.73
C LYS A 199 3.71 -27.91 -2.57
N THR A 200 4.93 -27.77 -2.07
CA THR A 200 5.57 -26.46 -1.87
C THR A 200 6.61 -26.25 -2.96
N LYS A 201 6.62 -25.05 -3.56
CA LYS A 201 7.69 -24.59 -4.44
C LYS A 201 8.15 -23.20 -4.01
N LEU A 202 9.45 -22.96 -4.08
CA LEU A 202 10.04 -21.64 -3.93
C LEU A 202 10.38 -21.12 -5.32
N PHE A 203 10.01 -19.89 -5.64
CA PHE A 203 10.45 -19.28 -6.89
C PHE A 203 10.88 -17.84 -6.69
N TYR A 204 11.86 -17.42 -7.48
CA TYR A 204 12.39 -16.07 -7.46
C TYR A 204 11.79 -15.24 -8.59
N TYR A 205 11.19 -14.11 -8.23
CA TYR A 205 10.53 -13.20 -9.15
C TYR A 205 11.38 -11.96 -9.45
N PRO A 206 11.60 -11.59 -10.73
CA PRO A 206 12.43 -10.46 -11.09
C PRO A 206 11.66 -9.13 -10.95
N ILE A 207 12.19 -8.23 -10.14
CA ILE A 207 11.64 -6.88 -9.91
C ILE A 207 12.75 -5.85 -10.14
N TRP A 208 12.48 -4.88 -11.00
CA TRP A 208 13.37 -3.74 -11.21
C TRP A 208 13.09 -2.67 -10.17
N VAL A 209 14.13 -2.27 -9.43
CA VAL A 209 14.12 -1.11 -8.55
C VAL A 209 14.90 0.01 -9.24
N LEU A 210 14.16 1.03 -9.64
CA LEU A 210 14.64 2.18 -10.39
C LEU A 210 14.75 3.37 -9.45
N ARG A 211 15.95 3.92 -9.30
CA ARG A 211 16.18 5.14 -8.53
C ARG A 211 16.46 6.29 -9.47
N TYR A 212 15.77 7.40 -9.25
CA TYR A 212 15.96 8.61 -10.04
C TYR A 212 15.99 9.83 -9.12
N THR A 213 16.63 10.89 -9.60
CA THR A 213 16.67 12.17 -8.90
C THR A 213 15.86 13.21 -9.63
N TYR A 214 15.13 14.03 -8.88
CA TYR A 214 14.42 15.19 -9.38
C TYR A 214 14.45 16.29 -8.32
N GLY A 215 14.87 17.51 -8.71
CA GLY A 215 14.94 18.64 -7.78
C GLY A 215 15.91 18.45 -6.61
N GLY A 216 16.88 17.53 -6.73
CA GLY A 216 17.82 17.18 -5.66
C GLY A 216 17.34 16.05 -4.73
N ASP A 217 16.07 15.65 -4.83
CA ASP A 217 15.50 14.54 -4.05
C ASP A 217 15.60 13.22 -4.81
N LEU A 218 15.76 12.11 -4.08
CA LEU A 218 15.84 10.76 -4.63
C LEU A 218 14.51 10.04 -4.48
N PHE A 219 14.01 9.54 -5.60
CA PHE A 219 12.76 8.80 -5.69
C PHE A 219 13.02 7.37 -6.16
N THR A 220 12.09 6.47 -5.86
CA THR A 220 12.19 5.04 -6.21
C THR A 220 10.92 4.56 -6.87
N ILE A 221 11.06 3.80 -7.95
CA ILE A 221 9.97 3.12 -8.64
C ILE A 221 10.34 1.65 -8.78
N SER A 222 9.37 0.79 -8.51
CA SER A 222 9.51 -0.66 -8.56
C SER A 222 8.61 -1.21 -9.65
N VAL A 223 9.21 -1.91 -10.59
CA VAL A 223 8.58 -2.38 -11.82
C VAL A 223 8.70 -3.90 -11.90
N ASP A 224 7.62 -4.54 -12.30
CA ASP A 224 7.61 -5.96 -12.62
C ASP A 224 8.56 -6.25 -13.80
N GLY A 225 9.58 -7.08 -13.60
CA GLY A 225 10.57 -7.43 -14.62
C GLY A 225 10.06 -8.35 -15.73
N VAL A 226 8.86 -8.92 -15.61
CA VAL A 226 8.22 -9.75 -16.63
C VAL A 226 7.20 -8.94 -17.43
N THR A 227 6.32 -8.21 -16.75
CA THR A 227 5.18 -7.53 -17.38
C THR A 227 5.41 -6.04 -17.66
N GLY A 228 6.37 -5.41 -16.96
CA GLY A 228 6.60 -3.98 -17.03
C GLY A 228 5.59 -3.12 -16.27
N ARG A 229 4.67 -3.74 -15.51
CA ARG A 229 3.71 -3.04 -14.67
C ARG A 229 4.41 -2.40 -13.48
N ILE A 230 3.91 -1.25 -13.05
CA ILE A 230 4.40 -0.59 -11.84
C ILE A 230 3.77 -1.29 -10.64
N LEU A 231 4.63 -1.81 -9.77
CA LEU A 231 4.21 -2.39 -8.49
C LEU A 231 4.10 -1.28 -7.46
N CYS A 232 5.13 -0.45 -7.36
CA CYS A 232 5.13 0.73 -6.52
C CYS A 232 5.91 1.87 -7.17
N GLY A 233 5.57 3.11 -6.86
CA GLY A 233 6.36 4.25 -7.27
C GLY A 233 6.21 5.42 -6.34
N ARG A 234 7.30 6.17 -6.15
CA ARG A 234 7.30 7.49 -5.54
C ARG A 234 7.55 8.54 -6.61
N ALA A 235 6.75 9.58 -6.61
CA ALA A 235 6.94 10.72 -7.48
C ALA A 235 6.56 12.03 -6.79
N PRO A 236 7.18 13.15 -7.16
CA PRO A 236 6.84 14.45 -6.59
C PRO A 236 5.43 14.86 -7.05
N CYS A 237 4.62 15.30 -6.09
CA CYS A 237 3.27 15.76 -6.34
C CYS A 237 3.29 17.14 -7.02
N LYS A 238 2.27 17.41 -7.84
CA LYS A 238 2.11 18.72 -8.48
C LYS A 238 1.89 19.82 -7.44
N GLU A 239 2.84 20.75 -7.37
CA GLU A 239 2.85 21.85 -6.38
C GLU A 239 2.23 23.16 -6.90
N SER A 240 1.22 23.08 -7.78
CA SER A 240 0.58 24.27 -8.32
C SER A 240 -0.18 25.03 -7.24
N GLY A 241 0.08 26.34 -7.13
CA GLY A 241 -0.65 27.25 -6.24
C GLY A 241 -0.02 27.51 -4.88
N LYS A 242 1.14 26.92 -4.55
CA LYS A 242 1.86 27.19 -3.28
C LYS A 242 2.15 28.68 -3.06
N ILE A 243 2.61 29.37 -4.10
CA ILE A 243 2.92 30.82 -4.03
C ILE A 243 1.65 31.63 -3.81
N LEU A 244 0.57 31.32 -4.54
CA LEU A 244 -0.71 32.02 -4.39
C LEU A 244 -1.30 31.82 -2.99
N LEU A 245 -1.19 30.61 -2.45
CA LEU A 245 -1.62 30.28 -1.09
C LEU A 245 -0.84 31.08 -0.03
N MET A 246 0.48 31.24 -0.21
CA MET A 246 1.33 32.05 0.68
C MET A 246 1.05 33.55 0.53
N LEU A 247 0.85 34.05 -0.68
CA LEU A 247 0.44 35.45 -0.89
C LEU A 247 -0.92 35.73 -0.23
N GLY A 248 -1.84 34.76 -0.31
CA GLY A 248 -3.14 34.81 0.34
C GLY A 248 -3.07 34.88 1.88
N THR A 249 -1.98 34.44 2.51
CA THR A 249 -1.80 34.57 3.97
C THR A 249 -1.04 35.83 4.36
N ILE A 250 0.04 36.17 3.63
CA ILE A 250 0.92 37.29 3.99
C ILE A 250 0.24 38.64 3.75
N CYS A 251 -0.47 38.81 2.62
CA CYS A 251 -1.10 40.09 2.28
C CYS A 251 -2.15 40.56 3.31
N PRO A 252 -3.10 39.71 3.77
CA PRO A 252 -4.05 40.11 4.81
C PRO A 252 -3.37 40.44 6.14
N ILE A 253 -2.37 39.66 6.56
CA ILE A 253 -1.63 39.93 7.81
C ILE A 253 -0.94 41.30 7.73
N GLY A 254 -0.30 41.61 6.60
CA GLY A 254 0.31 42.91 6.36
C GLY A 254 -0.69 44.07 6.37
N LEU A 255 -1.86 43.88 5.74
CA LEU A 255 -2.90 44.91 5.68
C LEU A 255 -3.53 45.17 7.06
N ILE A 256 -3.81 44.11 7.83
CA ILE A 256 -4.37 44.20 9.19
C ILE A 256 -3.36 44.86 10.14
N SER A 257 -2.10 44.42 10.11
CA SER A 257 -1.05 45.01 10.96
C SER A 257 -0.81 46.48 10.62
N GLY A 258 -0.77 46.85 9.34
CA GLY A 258 -0.66 48.24 8.90
C GLY A 258 -1.85 49.11 9.33
N ALA A 259 -3.08 48.61 9.21
CA ALA A 259 -4.28 49.30 9.67
C ALA A 259 -4.28 49.51 11.20
N MET A 260 -3.82 48.51 11.96
CA MET A 260 -3.70 48.57 13.42
C MET A 260 -2.62 49.56 13.87
N ILE A 261 -1.48 49.61 13.20
CA ILE A 261 -0.44 50.62 13.48
C ILE A 261 -1.00 52.01 13.19
N ARG A 262 -1.68 52.22 12.06
CA ARG A 262 -2.27 53.52 11.72
C ARG A 262 -3.29 54.01 12.75
N SER A 263 -4.13 53.13 13.29
CA SER A 263 -5.11 53.53 14.31
C SER A 263 -4.48 53.97 15.62
N LEU A 264 -3.31 53.42 15.99
CA LEU A 264 -2.55 53.84 17.17
C LEU A 264 -1.95 55.25 17.04
N PHE A 265 -1.63 55.70 15.82
CA PHE A 265 -1.01 57.02 15.59
C PHE A 265 -2.01 58.16 15.31
N VAL A 266 -3.25 57.85 14.91
CA VAL A 266 -4.21 58.87 14.41
C VAL A 266 -5.23 59.33 15.48
N HIS A 267 -5.35 58.65 16.63
CA HIS A 267 -6.34 58.99 17.65
C HIS A 267 -5.72 59.57 18.93
N THR A 268 -5.30 60.84 18.90
CA THR A 268 -4.84 61.56 20.11
C THR A 268 -5.92 62.41 20.79
N GLU A 269 -7.10 62.66 20.20
CA GLU A 269 -8.11 63.56 20.80
C GLU A 269 -9.54 62.99 20.95
N ALA A 270 -9.76 61.67 20.79
CA ALA A 270 -11.10 61.06 20.93
C ALA A 270 -11.14 59.85 21.88
N ALA A 271 -10.36 59.89 22.96
CA ALA A 271 -10.13 58.74 23.84
C ALA A 271 -11.39 58.22 24.59
N ALA A 272 -12.35 59.09 24.91
CA ALA A 272 -13.52 58.71 25.73
C ALA A 272 -14.62 58.00 24.93
N ALA A 273 -14.94 58.48 23.72
CA ALA A 273 -15.91 57.82 22.84
C ALA A 273 -15.35 56.50 22.26
N ALA A 274 -14.04 56.43 22.04
CA ALA A 274 -13.36 55.21 21.60
C ALA A 274 -13.43 54.08 22.64
N LEU A 275 -13.34 54.37 23.94
CA LEU A 275 -13.42 53.36 25.00
C LEU A 275 -14.80 52.69 25.12
N VAL A 276 -15.88 53.47 24.96
CA VAL A 276 -17.26 52.94 24.97
C VAL A 276 -17.56 52.15 23.70
N PHE A 277 -17.07 52.62 22.54
CA PHE A 277 -17.17 51.91 21.27
C PHE A 277 -16.32 50.61 21.29
N LEU A 278 -15.12 50.64 21.89
CA LEU A 278 -14.28 49.46 22.14
C LEU A 278 -14.97 48.46 23.06
N GLY A 279 -15.70 48.92 24.08
CA GLY A 279 -16.47 48.05 24.98
C GLY A 279 -17.63 47.34 24.28
N TYR A 280 -18.38 48.06 23.44
CA TYR A 280 -19.49 47.50 22.64
C TYR A 280 -19.00 46.57 21.52
N LEU A 281 -17.90 46.92 20.84
CA LEU A 281 -17.18 46.03 19.93
C LEU A 281 -16.68 44.79 20.69
N ALA A 282 -16.01 44.93 21.85
CA ALA A 282 -15.51 43.78 22.60
C ALA A 282 -16.63 42.79 23.00
N ALA A 283 -17.84 43.26 23.30
CA ALA A 283 -18.98 42.40 23.69
C ALA A 283 -19.65 41.67 22.50
N PHE A 284 -19.84 42.33 21.35
CA PHE A 284 -20.51 41.74 20.18
C PHE A 284 -19.56 41.25 19.08
N THR A 285 -18.44 41.95 18.88
CA THR A 285 -17.39 41.55 17.93
C THR A 285 -16.28 40.74 18.57
N GLY A 286 -16.21 40.62 19.90
CA GLY A 286 -15.23 39.74 20.56
C GLY A 286 -15.33 38.28 20.08
N PRO A 287 -16.52 37.64 20.12
CA PRO A 287 -16.69 36.27 19.63
C PRO A 287 -16.43 36.13 18.12
N LEU A 288 -16.88 37.12 17.32
CA LEU A 288 -16.67 37.12 15.87
C LEU A 288 -15.20 37.32 15.50
N ALA A 289 -14.51 38.26 16.15
CA ALA A 289 -13.08 38.52 16.00
C ALA A 289 -12.26 37.31 16.44
N PHE A 290 -12.68 36.63 17.51
CA PHE A 290 -12.05 35.40 17.96
C PHE A 290 -12.22 34.25 16.94
N LEU A 291 -13.41 34.08 16.35
CA LEU A 291 -13.64 33.11 15.28
C LEU A 291 -12.83 33.44 14.01
N LEU A 292 -12.74 34.72 13.64
CA LEU A 292 -11.91 35.17 12.53
C LEU A 292 -10.41 34.95 12.79
N LEU A 293 -9.95 35.17 14.02
CA LEU A 293 -8.57 34.93 14.43
C LEU A 293 -8.24 33.43 14.45
N ALA A 294 -9.14 32.60 14.99
CA ALA A 294 -9.02 31.15 14.95
C ALA A 294 -9.02 30.62 13.49
N GLY A 295 -9.95 31.10 12.66
CA GLY A 295 -10.01 30.77 11.24
C GLY A 295 -8.78 31.22 10.47
N GLY A 296 -8.26 32.42 10.75
CA GLY A 296 -7.03 32.95 10.17
C GLY A 296 -5.81 32.11 10.55
N ILE A 297 -5.66 31.73 11.82
CA ILE A 297 -4.58 30.85 12.28
C ILE A 297 -4.71 29.45 11.66
N GLY A 298 -5.93 28.91 11.56
CA GLY A 298 -6.19 27.65 10.88
C GLY A 298 -5.81 27.69 9.40
N PHE A 299 -6.14 28.79 8.70
CA PHE A 299 -5.77 29.00 7.30
C PHE A 299 -4.26 29.17 7.11
N VAL A 300 -3.59 29.95 7.97
CA VAL A 300 -2.13 30.09 7.98
C VAL A 300 -1.46 28.74 8.26
N SER A 301 -1.98 27.97 9.20
CA SER A 301 -1.50 26.61 9.51
C SER A 301 -1.59 25.70 8.28
N HIS A 302 -2.76 25.69 7.62
CA HIS A 302 -2.98 24.92 6.40
C HIS A 302 -2.03 25.36 5.28
N ALA A 303 -1.89 26.66 5.07
CA ALA A 303 -1.02 27.23 4.04
C ALA A 303 0.46 26.93 4.28
N TRP A 304 0.91 27.12 5.53
CA TRP A 304 2.28 26.83 5.96
C TRP A 304 2.60 25.35 5.76
N ASN A 305 1.70 24.45 6.14
CA ASN A 305 1.92 23.02 5.99
C ASN A 305 2.00 22.60 4.51
N ARG A 306 1.14 23.16 3.66
CA ARG A 306 1.17 22.88 2.22
C ARG A 306 2.39 23.48 1.53
N PHE A 307 2.93 24.60 2.04
CA PHE A 307 4.14 25.21 1.50
C PHE A 307 5.41 24.47 1.93
N ARG A 308 5.54 24.23 3.25
CA ARG A 308 6.76 23.72 3.88
C ARG A 308 7.00 22.24 3.63
N PHE A 309 5.94 21.46 3.54
CA PHE A 309 6.01 20.01 3.29
C PHE A 309 5.58 19.74 1.85
N SER A 310 6.54 19.29 1.04
CA SER A 310 6.25 18.83 -0.32
C SER A 310 5.45 17.55 -0.28
N GLY A 311 4.54 17.41 -1.24
CA GLY A 311 3.77 16.18 -1.40
C GLY A 311 4.54 15.18 -2.25
N GLU A 312 4.49 13.91 -1.89
CA GLU A 312 4.79 12.79 -2.76
C GLU A 312 3.50 12.05 -3.12
N VAL A 313 3.45 11.54 -4.35
CA VAL A 313 2.44 10.60 -4.81
C VAL A 313 3.05 9.22 -4.70
N LEU A 314 2.41 8.37 -3.91
CA LEU A 314 2.67 6.95 -3.81
C LEU A 314 1.74 6.23 -4.77
N PHE A 315 2.34 5.48 -5.68
CA PHE A 315 1.66 4.53 -6.55
C PHE A 315 1.77 3.15 -5.91
N ARG A 316 0.65 2.44 -5.77
CA ARG A 316 0.61 1.02 -5.37
C ARG A 316 -0.30 0.30 -6.36
N GLY A 317 0.30 -0.36 -7.34
CA GLY A 317 -0.43 -0.85 -8.51
C GLY A 317 -1.20 0.28 -9.20
N ASP A 318 -2.52 0.22 -9.15
CA ASP A 318 -3.43 1.24 -9.70
C ASP A 318 -3.93 2.26 -8.67
N GLU A 319 -3.69 2.01 -7.38
CA GLU A 319 -4.05 2.91 -6.30
C GLU A 319 -3.04 4.04 -6.15
N ARG A 320 -3.55 5.20 -5.72
CA ARG A 320 -2.80 6.43 -5.57
C ARG A 320 -3.05 7.02 -4.18
N GLU A 321 -1.99 7.22 -3.43
CA GLU A 321 -2.01 7.88 -2.13
C GLU A 321 -1.10 9.12 -2.17
N ILE A 322 -1.60 10.27 -1.70
CA ILE A 322 -0.77 11.48 -1.60
C ILE A 322 -0.30 11.59 -0.15
N ARG A 323 1.02 11.54 0.07
CA ARG A 323 1.63 11.74 1.39
C ARG A 323 2.46 13.01 1.42
N SER A 324 2.53 13.64 2.59
CA SER A 324 3.42 14.77 2.82
C SER A 324 4.78 14.28 3.33
N ILE A 325 5.86 14.68 2.66
CA ILE A 325 7.22 14.31 3.05
C ILE A 325 7.60 15.07 4.33
N ASN A 326 8.15 14.35 5.32
CA ASN A 326 8.70 14.92 6.56
C ASN A 326 7.75 15.80 7.39
N LYS A 327 6.42 15.62 7.27
CA LYS A 327 5.46 16.33 8.12
C LYS A 327 5.49 15.74 9.54
N PRO A 328 5.80 16.52 10.58
CA PRO A 328 5.70 16.04 11.96
C PRO A 328 4.23 15.81 12.32
N ALA A 329 3.97 14.89 13.27
CA ALA A 329 2.61 14.53 13.69
C ALA A 329 1.77 15.76 14.12
N ARG A 330 2.40 16.78 14.70
CA ARG A 330 1.79 18.09 14.96
C ARG A 330 2.79 19.22 14.71
N THR A 331 2.40 20.14 13.85
CA THR A 331 3.14 21.36 13.56
C THR A 331 2.88 22.43 14.63
N PHE A 332 3.76 23.44 14.73
CA PHE A 332 3.60 24.53 15.70
C PHE A 332 2.23 25.23 15.56
N PHE A 333 1.83 25.52 14.31
CA PHE A 333 0.55 26.18 14.03
C PHE A 333 -0.66 25.28 14.34
N GLU A 334 -0.57 23.96 14.12
CA GLU A 334 -1.61 23.02 14.54
C GLU A 334 -1.76 22.99 16.08
N LYS A 335 -0.65 22.99 16.82
CA LYS A 335 -0.69 23.08 18.29
C LYS A 335 -1.32 24.40 18.77
N ALA A 336 -0.97 25.52 18.14
CA ALA A 336 -1.55 26.82 18.45
C ALA A 336 -3.06 26.86 18.16
N PHE A 337 -3.48 26.34 17.01
CA PHE A 337 -4.89 26.25 16.62
C PHE A 337 -5.70 25.35 17.58
N GLU A 338 -5.18 24.18 17.95
CA GLU A 338 -5.82 23.30 18.95
C GLU A 338 -5.97 23.98 20.32
N CYS A 339 -4.95 24.73 20.74
CA CYS A 339 -5.01 25.48 22.01
C CYS A 339 -6.14 26.51 21.97
N ILE A 340 -6.29 27.23 20.86
CA ILE A 340 -7.35 28.22 20.65
C ILE A 340 -8.73 27.54 20.66
N LEU A 341 -8.88 26.41 19.97
CA LEU A 341 -10.13 25.65 19.97
C LEU A 341 -10.51 25.13 21.37
N LYS A 342 -9.52 24.70 22.17
CA LYS A 342 -9.76 24.29 23.58
C LYS A 342 -10.26 25.45 24.44
N VAL A 343 -9.65 26.63 24.30
CA VAL A 343 -10.11 27.83 25.01
C VAL A 343 -11.52 28.22 24.57
N ALA A 344 -11.81 28.14 23.27
CA ALA A 344 -13.14 28.40 22.71
C ALA A 344 -14.20 27.47 23.29
N GLY A 345 -13.91 26.16 23.29
CA GLY A 345 -14.80 25.14 23.85
C GLY A 345 -15.07 25.37 25.35
N GLY A 346 -14.04 25.72 26.12
CA GLY A 346 -14.19 26.06 27.53
C GLY A 346 -15.05 27.30 27.78
N MET A 347 -14.92 28.34 26.95
CA MET A 347 -15.77 29.54 27.05
C MET A 347 -17.24 29.24 26.73
N VAL A 348 -17.52 28.44 25.70
CA VAL A 348 -18.89 28.03 25.33
C VAL A 348 -19.50 27.16 26.43
N GLU A 349 -18.75 26.21 26.96
CA GLU A 349 -19.22 25.34 28.04
C GLU A 349 -19.52 26.14 29.32
N ASN A 350 -18.67 27.12 29.66
CA ASN A 350 -18.90 28.01 30.79
C ASN A 350 -20.11 28.93 30.58
N ALA A 351 -20.34 29.45 29.36
CA ALA A 351 -21.51 30.24 29.01
C ALA A 351 -22.81 29.41 29.05
N LEU A 352 -22.76 28.13 28.67
CA LEU A 352 -23.89 27.21 28.78
C LEU A 352 -24.18 26.83 30.24
N LYS A 353 -23.14 26.66 31.06
CA LYS A 353 -23.27 26.40 32.51
C LYS A 353 -23.82 27.59 33.28
N SER A 354 -23.40 28.83 32.95
CA SER A 354 -23.95 30.04 33.57
C SER A 354 -25.41 30.28 33.20
N ARG A 355 -25.83 29.91 31.97
CA ARG A 355 -27.24 29.97 31.56
C ARG A 355 -28.13 28.92 32.24
N LYS A 356 -27.58 27.75 32.59
CA LYS A 356 -28.29 26.69 33.36
C LYS A 356 -28.43 27.02 34.85
N ARG A 357 -27.52 27.82 35.41
CA ARG A 357 -27.68 28.42 36.74
C ARG A 357 -28.50 29.70 36.60
N GLY A 358 -29.80 29.55 36.33
CA GLY A 358 -30.72 30.69 36.37
C GLY A 358 -30.69 31.39 37.73
N PRO A 359 -31.09 32.67 37.81
CA PRO A 359 -31.04 33.44 39.04
C PRO A 359 -31.89 32.74 40.11
N GLY A 360 -31.23 32.23 41.14
CA GLY A 360 -31.92 31.84 42.37
C GLY A 360 -32.49 33.10 43.00
N TYR A 361 -33.78 33.31 42.79
CA TYR A 361 -34.65 34.04 43.70
C TYR A 361 -35.37 33.02 44.58
#